data_AF-A0A2W6YQK9-F1
#
_entry.id   AF-A0A2W6YQK9-F1
#
_cell.length_a   1.000
_cell.length_b   1.000
_cell.length_c   1.000
_cell.angle_alpha   90.00
_cell.angle_beta   90.00
_cell.angle_gamma   90.00
#
_symmetry.space_group_name_H-M   'P 1'
#
loop_
_entity.id
_entity.type
_entity.pdbx_description
1 polymer ?
#
loop_
_entity_poly.entity_id
_entity_poly.type
_entity_poly.pdbx_seq_one_letter_code
_entity_poly.pdbx_strand_id
1 'polypeptide(L)' 'MKPTVIYLPQETEQVLEQLSAQGGKTPSEIIQEAIQIYVVNKKKILPKCVGMGKSGISDLSERVDELLWKE' A
#
# COMPACT_ATOMS: atom_id res chain seq x y z
N MET A 1 4.99 -8.19 20.05
CA MET A 1 4.19 -7.01 19.64
C MET A 1 3.75 -6.26 20.90
N LYS A 2 3.48 -4.95 20.82
CA LYS A 2 2.88 -4.21 21.95
C LYS A 2 1.34 -4.30 21.84
N PRO A 3 0.62 -4.58 22.94
CA PRO A 3 -0.84 -4.61 22.90
C PRO A 3 -1.37 -3.21 22.60
N THR A 4 -2.34 -3.13 21.69
CA THR A 4 -3.00 -1.87 21.30
C THR A 4 -4.50 -2.12 21.37
N VAL A 5 -5.22 -1.27 22.10
CA VAL A 5 -6.69 -1.32 22.16
C VAL A 5 -7.23 -0.50 20.99
N ILE A 6 -8.10 -1.11 20.19
CA ILE A 6 -8.79 -0.47 19.08
C ILE A 6 -10.29 -0.62 19.27
N TYR A 7 -11.04 0.41 18.89
CA TYR A 7 -12.50 0.38 18.90
C TYR A 7 -12.98 0.01 17.50
N LEU A 8 -13.79 -1.04 17.40
CA LEU A 8 -14.37 -1.52 16.16
C LEU A 8 -15.91 -1.50 16.27
N PRO A 9 -16.63 -1.25 15.17
CA PRO A 9 -18.07 -1.47 15.15
C PRO A 9 -18.40 -2.95 15.40
N GLN A 10 -19.53 -3.20 16.05
CA GLN A 10 -20.00 -4.56 16.38
C GLN A 10 -20.15 -5.44 15.12
N GLU A 11 -20.60 -4.86 14.01
CA GLU A 11 -20.70 -5.56 12.72
C GLU A 11 -19.33 -6.08 12.23
N THR A 12 -18.27 -5.30 12.44
CA THR A 12 -16.91 -5.67 12.03
C THR A 12 -16.34 -6.78 12.92
N GLU A 13 -16.66 -6.76 14.21
CA GLU A 13 -16.28 -7.82 15.15
C GLU A 13 -16.91 -9.16 14.77
N GLN A 14 -18.20 -9.18 14.44
CA GLN A 14 -18.91 -10.38 13.99
C GLN A 14 -18.28 -10.97 12.72
N VAL A 15 -17.93 -10.11 11.75
CA VAL A 15 -17.26 -10.55 10.52
C VAL A 15 -15.88 -11.13 10.82
N LEU A 16 -15.11 -10.54 11.74
CA LEU A 16 -13.80 -11.06 12.14
C LEU A 16 -13.89 -12.43 12.80
N GLU A 17 -14.88 -12.66 13.66
CA GLU A 17 -15.13 -13.97 14.26
C GLU A 17 -15.49 -15.02 13.21
N GLN A 18 -16.36 -14.68 12.25
CA GLN A 18 -16.71 -15.58 11.15
C GLN A 18 -15.50 -15.95 10.29
N LEU A 19 -14.67 -14.95 9.94
CA LEU A 19 -13.43 -15.18 9.18
C LEU A 19 -12.44 -16.04 9.96
N SER A 20 -12.36 -15.84 11.28
CA SER A 20 -11.51 -16.65 12.16
C SER A 20 -11.98 -18.11 12.19
N ALA A 21 -13.29 -18.34 12.30
CA ALA A 21 -13.89 -19.67 12.32
C ALA A 21 -13.67 -20.44 11.02
N GLN A 22 -13.63 -19.76 9.87
CA GLN A 22 -13.43 -20.38 8.56
C GLN A 22 -11.95 -20.58 8.21
N GLY A 23 -11.08 -19.65 8.59
CA GLY A 23 -9.70 -19.57 8.11
C GLY A 23 -8.64 -20.16 9.04
N GLY A 24 -9.00 -20.59 10.25
CA GLY A 24 -8.05 -21.11 11.24
C GLY A 24 -7.05 -20.07 11.77
N LYS A 25 -7.23 -18.79 11.42
CA LYS A 25 -6.45 -17.65 11.91
C LYS A 25 -7.20 -16.99 13.06
N THR A 26 -6.47 -16.49 14.04
CA THR A 26 -7.07 -15.71 15.13
C THR A 26 -7.52 -14.33 14.63
N PRO A 27 -8.52 -13.68 15.27
CA PRO A 27 -8.94 -12.33 14.89
C PRO A 27 -7.78 -11.32 14.91
N SER A 28 -6.87 -11.46 15.87
CA SER A 28 -5.65 -10.64 15.99
C SER A 28 -4.73 -10.75 14.77
N GLU A 29 -4.54 -11.97 14.24
CA GLU A 29 -3.73 -12.18 13.03
C GLU A 29 -4.37 -11.56 11.80
N ILE A 30 -5.70 -11.67 11.68
CA ILE A 30 -6.46 -11.06 10.59
C ILE A 30 -6.33 -9.53 10.64
N ILE A 31 -6.48 -8.94 11.84
CA ILE A 31 -6.30 -7.49 12.04
C ILE A 31 -4.87 -7.07 11.69
N GLN A 32 -3.87 -7.84 12.12
CA GLN A 32 -2.47 -7.55 11.82
C GLN A 32 -2.19 -7.59 10.31
N GLU A 33 -2.68 -8.61 9.62
CA GLU A 33 -2.55 -8.75 8.17
C GLU A 33 -3.22 -7.58 7.44
N ALA A 34 -4.44 -7.20 7.84
CA ALA A 34 -5.16 -6.06 7.28
C ALA A 34 -4.40 -4.74 7.48
N ILE A 35 -3.86 -4.48 8.67
CA ILE A 35 -3.04 -3.30 8.96
C ILE A 35 -1.76 -3.30 8.11
N GLN A 36 -1.10 -4.45 7.99
CA GLN A 36 0.11 -4.59 7.18
C GLN A 36 -0.16 -4.21 5.72
N ILE A 37 -1.24 -4.76 5.14
CA ILE A 37 -1.68 -4.46 3.77
C ILE A 37 -2.02 -2.98 3.62
N TYR A 38 -2.75 -2.41 4.58
CA TYR A 38 -3.09 -0.99 4.56
C TYR A 38 -1.85 -0.09 4.58
N VAL A 39 -0.88 -0.38 5.45
CA VAL A 39 0.37 0.38 5.56
C VAL A 39 1.21 0.25 4.29
N VAL A 40 1.32 -0.95 3.71
CA VAL A 40 2.04 -1.18 2.46
C VAL A 40 1.40 -0.38 1.32
N ASN A 41 0.07 -0.44 1.18
CA ASN A 41 -0.66 0.27 0.15
C ASN A 41 -0.61 1.80 0.34
N LYS A 42 -0.56 2.28 1.58
CA LYS A 42 -0.43 3.72 1.90
C LYS A 42 0.99 4.24 1.75
N LYS A 43 2.01 3.39 1.92
CA LYS A 43 3.40 3.72 1.58
C LYS A 43 3.52 3.81 0.05
N LYS A 44 3.10 4.94 -0.51
CA LYS A 44 3.62 5.39 -1.81
C LYS A 44 5.13 5.45 -1.66
N ILE A 45 5.83 4.54 -2.31
CA ILE A 45 7.28 4.62 -2.46
C ILE A 45 7.51 5.82 -3.37
N LEU A 46 7.65 6.99 -2.74
CA LEU A 46 8.08 8.17 -3.46
C LEU A 46 9.50 7.89 -3.96
N PRO A 47 9.79 8.13 -5.24
CA PRO A 47 11.14 8.00 -5.72
C PRO A 47 12.05 8.94 -4.92
N LYS A 48 13.26 8.48 -4.60
CA LYS A 48 14.21 9.24 -3.76
C LYS A 48 14.50 10.63 -4.33
N CYS A 49 14.40 10.77 -5.65
CA CYS A 49 14.61 12.02 -6.39
C CYS A 49 13.57 12.17 -7.50
N VAL A 50 13.27 13.42 -7.87
CA VAL A 50 12.50 13.78 -9.06
C VAL A 50 13.28 13.26 -10.29
N GLY A 51 12.64 12.42 -11.10
CA GLY A 51 13.27 11.76 -12.26
C GLY A 51 13.58 10.26 -12.08
N MET A 52 13.54 9.72 -10.85
CA MET A 52 13.77 8.29 -10.61
C MET A 52 12.48 7.48 -10.84
N GLY A 53 12.11 7.26 -12.11
CA GLY A 53 10.97 6.44 -12.52
C GLY A 53 11.39 5.06 -13.03
N LYS A 54 10.42 4.17 -13.28
CA LYS A 54 10.65 2.89 -13.97
C LYS A 54 10.68 3.01 -15.50
N SER A 55 10.71 4.24 -16.01
CA SER A 55 10.56 4.53 -17.43
C SER A 55 11.70 3.97 -18.28
N GLY A 56 12.90 3.80 -17.70
CA GLY A 56 14.11 3.39 -18.45
C GLY A 56 14.61 4.45 -19.43
N ILE A 57 14.01 5.64 -19.41
CA ILE A 57 14.32 6.74 -20.32
C ILE A 57 15.39 7.62 -19.66
N SER A 58 16.64 7.49 -20.12
CA SER A 58 17.78 8.25 -19.64
C SER A 58 18.17 9.41 -20.56
N ASP A 59 17.67 9.42 -21.79
CA ASP A 59 18.00 10.33 -22.89
C ASP A 59 17.00 11.50 -23.04
N LEU A 60 16.07 11.63 -22.10
CA LEU A 60 15.06 12.72 -22.08
C LEU A 60 15.70 14.12 -22.16
N SER A 61 16.89 14.30 -21.55
CA SER A 61 17.61 15.58 -21.61
C SER A 61 18.22 15.88 -22.99
N GLU A 62 18.47 14.85 -23.79
CA GLU A 62 19.07 14.99 -25.13
C GLU A 62 18.00 15.17 -26.20
N ARG A 63 16.77 14.73 -25.93
CA ARG A 63 15.63 14.75 -26.86
C ARG A 63 14.62 15.86 -26.57
N VAL A 64 15.04 16.87 -25.81
CA VAL A 64 14.19 17.98 -25.39
C VAL A 64 13.60 18.71 -26.60
N ASP A 65 14.43 19.05 -27.58
CA ASP A 65 13.98 19.79 -28.78
C ASP A 65 13.02 18.94 -29.64
N GLU A 66 13.33 17.65 -29.84
CA GLU A 66 12.48 16.74 -30.61
C GLU A 66 11.09 16.52 -29.97
N LEU A 67 11.03 16.47 -28.63
CA LEU A 67 9.81 16.15 -27.90
C LEU A 67 8.95 17.38 -27.58
N LEU A 68 9.56 18.56 -27.40
CA LEU A 68 8.84 19.78 -27.06
C LEU A 68 8.50 20.65 -28.27
N TRP A 69 9.20 20.52 -29.40
CA TRP A 69 8.87 21.23 -30.63
C TRP A 69 8.18 20.31 -31.63
N LYS A 70 6.86 20.15 -31.44
CA LYS A 70 5.95 19.75 -32.52
C LYS A 70 5.08 20.95 -32.88
N GLU A 71 5.27 21.45 -34.10
CA GLU A 71 4.31 22.36 -34.76
C GLU A 71 3.01 21.61 -35.12
#